data_AF-Q05XY4-F1
#
_entry.id   AF-Q05XY4-F1
#
_cell.length_a   1.000
_cell.length_b   1.000
_cell.length_c   1.000
_cell.angle_alpha   90.00
_cell.angle_beta   90.00
_cell.angle_gamma   90.00
#
_symmetry.space_group_name_H-M   'P 1'
#
loop_
_entity.id
_entity.type
_entity.pdbx_description
1 polymer ?
#
loop_
_entity_poly.entity_id
_entity_poly.type
_entity_poly.pdbx_seq_one_letter_code
_entity_poly.pdbx_strand_id
1 'polypeptide(L)'
;MTRPKAPLFMRQDLRLAIVTGLSAGLGLLSPIPYGYYLPLTTAAVLTSSYGSSIRLGGQRLLGSVMGVLVLFLFSKGLTLPLPIAIGLALGFTRLLGGLLGLKVGYKVAGNIIVMGWIVHGDSETSWGTLRLMWTALGIVISLWASRWIWPSPTIANLHQLQAGLLKAIADGLKQEAWMLTAASNDPAHVRTTGNHHRTRLQQLTVIRQKRQEAQMELGLNPERHPLGQLWSQLDWLCSQGVTVSIGLANLPMVKATHEPIKRLYQQQAHVIQSMVELLDKLEQELANLGSGNHHDFRADGLRPAIQNLQREGTRLDPLLTGLSTPSGQDLAPSALRQVILRNALIEQLIVIGDGLATLTSSSPGTERTRGLASRAKSGPR
;
A
#
# COMPACT_ATOMS: atom_id res chain seq x y z
N MET A 1 7.56 -17.82 24.96
CA MET A 1 7.56 -17.31 23.57
C MET A 1 7.70 -18.48 22.61
N THR A 2 6.58 -19.05 22.15
CA THR A 2 6.59 -20.08 21.12
C THR A 2 6.76 -19.39 19.77
N ARG A 3 7.89 -19.63 19.09
CA ARG A 3 8.07 -19.19 17.69
C ARG A 3 6.90 -19.76 16.88
N PRO A 4 6.15 -18.95 16.11
CA PRO A 4 5.13 -19.49 15.24
C PRO A 4 5.82 -20.45 14.26
N LYS A 5 5.34 -21.70 14.19
CA LYS A 5 5.82 -22.69 13.21
C LYS A 5 5.50 -22.12 11.82
N ALA A 6 6.54 -21.68 11.11
CA ALA A 6 6.40 -21.32 9.71
C ALA A 6 5.85 -22.55 8.95
N PRO A 7 4.80 -22.41 8.14
CA PRO A 7 4.30 -23.53 7.36
C PRO A 7 5.42 -24.03 6.44
N LEU A 8 5.70 -25.34 6.46
CA LEU A 8 6.71 -25.99 5.63
C LEU A 8 6.47 -25.79 4.12
N PHE A 9 5.22 -25.55 3.72
CA PHE A 9 4.85 -25.23 2.35
C PHE A 9 3.90 -24.03 2.32
N MET A 10 4.32 -22.96 1.67
CA MET A 10 3.43 -21.85 1.34
C MET A 10 2.51 -22.30 0.19
N ARG A 11 1.22 -21.95 0.23
CA ARG A 11 0.26 -22.26 -0.87
C ARG A 11 0.76 -21.79 -2.24
N GLN A 12 1.57 -20.73 -2.24
CA GLN A 12 2.18 -20.11 -3.41
C GLN A 12 3.25 -21.00 -4.03
N ASP A 13 4.09 -21.66 -3.21
CA ASP A 13 5.15 -22.55 -3.68
C ASP A 13 4.57 -23.83 -4.26
N LEU A 14 3.51 -24.34 -3.64
CA LEU A 14 2.76 -25.49 -4.16
C LEU A 14 2.10 -25.16 -5.51
N ARG A 15 1.46 -23.99 -5.62
CA ARG A 15 0.90 -23.51 -6.89
C ARG A 15 1.98 -23.39 -7.96
N LEU A 16 3.12 -22.82 -7.63
CA LEU A 16 4.24 -22.68 -8.55
C LEU A 16 4.72 -24.04 -9.06
N ALA A 17 4.93 -25.00 -8.15
CA ALA A 17 5.38 -26.35 -8.46
C ALA A 17 4.37 -27.09 -9.37
N ILE A 18 3.08 -27.07 -9.00
CA ILE A 18 2.03 -27.76 -9.76
C ILE A 18 1.88 -27.14 -11.15
N VAL A 19 1.73 -25.82 -11.24
CA VAL A 19 1.46 -25.15 -12.53
C VAL A 19 2.66 -25.25 -13.45
N THR A 20 3.87 -25.12 -12.92
CA THR A 20 5.10 -25.28 -13.70
C THR A 20 5.30 -26.73 -14.13
N GLY A 21 5.03 -27.70 -13.27
CA GLY A 21 5.08 -29.12 -13.60
C GLY A 21 4.08 -29.51 -14.70
N LEU A 22 2.83 -29.04 -14.58
CA LEU A 22 1.81 -29.22 -15.63
C LEU A 22 2.21 -28.55 -16.94
N SER A 23 2.78 -27.35 -16.88
CA SER A 23 3.29 -26.63 -18.05
C SER A 23 4.46 -27.35 -18.70
N ALA A 24 5.33 -28.00 -17.91
CA ALA A 24 6.39 -28.85 -18.44
C ALA A 24 5.83 -30.09 -19.13
N GLY A 25 4.85 -30.76 -18.51
CA GLY A 25 4.14 -31.89 -19.13
C GLY A 25 3.50 -31.50 -20.46
N LEU A 26 2.78 -30.39 -20.52
CA LEU A 26 2.19 -29.85 -21.75
C LEU A 26 3.25 -29.52 -22.81
N GLY A 27 4.37 -28.91 -22.40
CA GLY A 27 5.48 -28.59 -23.29
C GLY A 27 6.17 -29.82 -23.87
N LEU A 28 6.32 -30.90 -23.08
CA LEU A 28 6.97 -32.14 -23.51
C LEU A 28 6.07 -33.02 -24.38
N LEU A 29 4.75 -33.01 -24.13
CA LEU A 29 3.78 -33.79 -24.91
C LEU A 29 3.34 -33.08 -26.20
N SER A 30 3.63 -31.78 -26.34
CA SER A 30 3.26 -31.02 -27.53
C SER A 30 4.12 -31.42 -28.74
N PRO A 31 3.52 -31.62 -29.93
CA PRO A 31 4.28 -31.83 -31.16
C PRO A 31 5.01 -30.58 -31.66
N ILE A 32 4.74 -29.42 -31.04
CA ILE A 32 5.33 -28.13 -31.41
C ILE A 32 6.73 -28.02 -30.77
N PRO A 33 7.78 -27.65 -31.54
CA PRO A 33 9.13 -27.58 -31.02
C PRO A 33 9.29 -26.52 -29.91
N TYR A 34 10.34 -26.69 -29.11
CA TYR A 34 10.73 -25.78 -28.03
C TYR A 34 9.71 -25.58 -26.90
N GLY A 35 8.87 -26.58 -26.62
CA GLY A 35 7.87 -26.54 -25.54
C GLY A 35 8.44 -26.28 -24.13
N TYR A 36 9.75 -26.48 -23.91
CA TYR A 36 10.44 -26.15 -22.65
C TYR A 36 10.41 -24.65 -22.29
N TYR A 37 10.12 -23.75 -23.25
CA TYR A 37 9.92 -22.33 -22.93
C TYR A 37 8.65 -22.06 -22.13
N LEU A 38 7.66 -22.95 -22.20
CA LEU A 38 6.41 -22.83 -21.46
C LEU A 38 6.65 -22.91 -19.93
N PRO A 39 7.24 -23.98 -19.36
CA PRO A 39 7.51 -24.05 -17.93
C PRO A 39 8.52 -23.00 -17.47
N LEU A 40 9.51 -22.62 -18.29
CA LEU A 40 10.43 -21.52 -17.96
C LEU A 40 9.70 -20.18 -17.85
N THR A 41 8.64 -20.00 -18.62
CA THR A 41 7.81 -18.80 -18.56
C THR A 41 6.92 -18.82 -17.35
N THR A 42 6.24 -19.93 -17.09
CA THR A 42 5.39 -20.05 -15.91
C THR A 42 6.20 -19.88 -14.63
N ALA A 43 7.37 -20.50 -14.52
CA ALA A 43 8.22 -20.42 -13.34
C ALA A 43 8.65 -18.99 -12.99
N ALA A 44 8.84 -18.11 -13.98
CA ALA A 44 9.29 -16.75 -13.71
C ALA A 44 8.18 -15.70 -13.76
N VAL A 45 6.98 -16.02 -14.25
CA VAL A 45 5.82 -15.10 -14.24
C VAL A 45 4.92 -15.36 -13.04
N LEU A 46 4.73 -16.64 -12.69
CA LEU A 46 3.88 -17.03 -11.57
C LEU A 46 4.56 -16.64 -10.26
N THR A 47 3.98 -15.64 -9.60
CA THR A 47 4.50 -15.07 -8.35
C THR A 47 3.44 -15.13 -7.25
N SER A 48 3.76 -14.57 -6.08
CA SER A 48 2.91 -14.62 -4.89
C SER A 48 1.60 -13.81 -5.02
N SER A 49 1.54 -12.78 -5.86
CA SER A 49 0.31 -12.02 -6.14
C SER A 49 -0.05 -11.96 -7.62
N TYR A 50 -1.30 -11.62 -7.90
CA TYR A 50 -1.80 -11.48 -9.26
C TYR A 50 -1.19 -10.25 -9.93
N GLY A 51 -1.16 -9.12 -9.22
CA GLY A 51 -0.55 -7.88 -9.70
C GLY A 51 0.95 -8.02 -10.03
N SER A 52 1.72 -8.75 -9.22
CA SER A 52 3.13 -9.03 -9.53
C SER A 52 3.27 -9.91 -10.77
N SER A 53 2.37 -10.89 -10.94
CA SER A 53 2.37 -11.79 -12.10
C SER A 53 2.05 -11.02 -13.40
N ILE A 54 1.10 -10.08 -13.37
CA ILE A 54 0.82 -9.18 -14.52
C ILE A 54 2.06 -8.36 -14.87
N ARG A 55 2.68 -7.72 -13.87
CA ARG A 55 3.84 -6.85 -14.10
C ARG A 55 5.02 -7.64 -14.69
N LEU A 56 5.32 -8.82 -14.15
CA LEU A 56 6.40 -9.67 -14.66
C LEU A 56 6.04 -10.24 -16.04
N GLY A 57 4.79 -10.62 -16.27
CA GLY A 57 4.30 -11.04 -17.58
C GLY A 57 4.50 -9.97 -18.64
N GLY A 58 4.08 -8.73 -18.36
CA GLY A 58 4.29 -7.59 -19.27
C GLY A 58 5.77 -7.30 -19.54
N GLN A 59 6.61 -7.29 -18.50
CA GLN A 59 8.07 -7.12 -18.64
C GLN A 59 8.69 -8.22 -19.50
N ARG A 60 8.23 -9.46 -19.35
CA ARG A 60 8.73 -10.59 -20.11
C ARG A 60 8.26 -10.56 -21.56
N LEU A 61 7.00 -10.24 -21.81
CA LEU A 61 6.45 -10.10 -23.16
C LEU A 61 7.17 -8.97 -23.92
N LEU A 62 7.26 -7.78 -23.34
CA LEU A 62 7.97 -6.64 -23.93
C LEU A 62 9.45 -6.95 -24.16
N GLY A 63 10.11 -7.55 -23.16
CA GLY A 63 11.50 -8.00 -23.29
C GLY A 63 11.68 -9.02 -24.41
N SER A 64 10.74 -9.96 -24.57
CA SER A 64 10.82 -10.95 -25.63
C SER A 64 10.60 -10.36 -27.01
N VAL A 65 9.60 -9.48 -27.17
CA VAL A 65 9.35 -8.76 -28.43
C VAL A 65 10.57 -7.92 -28.80
N MET A 66 11.08 -7.13 -27.86
CA MET A 66 12.30 -6.32 -28.06
C MET A 66 13.50 -7.19 -28.45
N GLY A 67 13.73 -8.31 -27.76
CA GLY A 67 14.82 -9.22 -28.06
C GLY A 67 14.75 -9.80 -29.47
N VAL A 68 13.57 -10.25 -29.91
CA VAL A 68 13.36 -10.79 -31.27
C VAL A 68 13.54 -9.70 -32.33
N LEU A 69 13.05 -8.47 -32.09
CA LEU A 69 13.20 -7.36 -33.02
C LEU A 69 14.67 -6.93 -33.19
N VAL A 70 15.39 -6.78 -32.07
CA VAL A 70 16.83 -6.43 -32.11
C VAL A 70 17.62 -7.53 -32.79
N LEU A 71 17.33 -8.79 -32.45
CA LEU A 71 17.96 -9.94 -33.07
C LEU A 71 17.77 -9.94 -34.59
N PHE A 72 16.54 -9.75 -35.06
CA PHE A 72 16.22 -9.64 -36.47
C PHE A 72 16.96 -8.49 -37.16
N LEU A 73 16.98 -7.31 -36.53
CA LEU A 73 17.64 -6.12 -37.07
C LEU A 73 19.15 -6.32 -37.24
N PHE A 74 19.82 -6.89 -36.24
CA PHE A 74 21.28 -7.07 -36.27
C PHE A 74 21.71 -8.29 -37.10
N SER A 75 20.92 -9.37 -37.11
CA SER A 75 21.20 -10.57 -37.90
C SER A 75 20.99 -10.36 -39.40
N LYS A 76 19.96 -9.59 -39.80
CA LYS A 76 19.65 -9.32 -41.22
C LYS A 76 20.23 -8.01 -41.74
N GLY A 77 20.44 -7.01 -40.88
CA GLY A 77 20.82 -5.67 -41.28
C GLY A 77 22.32 -5.38 -41.29
N LEU A 78 23.15 -6.19 -40.59
CA LEU A 78 24.58 -5.91 -40.45
C LEU A 78 25.44 -7.15 -40.73
N THR A 79 26.31 -7.05 -41.72
CA THR A 79 27.38 -8.02 -41.97
C THR A 79 28.58 -7.72 -41.07
N LEU A 80 28.47 -8.04 -39.79
CA LEU A 80 29.52 -7.85 -38.79
C LEU A 80 30.07 -9.20 -38.30
N PRO A 81 31.33 -9.24 -37.81
CA PRO A 81 31.84 -10.40 -37.09
C PRO A 81 30.97 -10.70 -35.87
N LEU A 82 30.64 -11.98 -35.67
CA LEU A 82 29.71 -12.48 -34.64
C LEU A 82 29.91 -11.83 -33.25
N PRO A 83 31.13 -11.73 -32.69
CA PRO A 83 31.31 -11.19 -31.34
C PRO A 83 30.96 -9.70 -31.23
N ILE A 84 31.29 -8.93 -32.27
CA ILE A 84 31.02 -7.48 -32.32
C ILE A 84 29.50 -7.26 -32.46
N ALA A 85 28.86 -8.07 -33.30
CA ALA A 85 27.44 -7.97 -33.55
C ALA A 85 26.61 -8.30 -32.29
N ILE A 86 26.97 -9.36 -31.55
CA ILE A 86 26.35 -9.68 -30.26
C ILE A 86 26.60 -8.56 -29.24
N GLY A 87 27.82 -8.05 -29.13
CA GLY A 87 28.17 -6.96 -28.21
C GLY A 87 27.33 -5.70 -28.45
N LEU A 88 27.20 -5.28 -29.71
CA LEU A 88 26.38 -4.13 -30.10
C LEU A 88 24.89 -4.39 -29.87
N ALA A 89 24.39 -5.58 -30.22
CA ALA A 89 22.99 -5.95 -30.00
C ALA A 89 22.62 -5.94 -28.50
N LEU A 90 23.50 -6.46 -27.63
CA LEU A 90 23.31 -6.42 -26.17
C LEU A 90 23.38 -4.99 -25.62
N GLY A 91 24.32 -4.19 -26.10
CA GLY A 91 24.41 -2.76 -25.75
C GLY A 91 23.14 -2.00 -26.13
N PHE A 92 22.67 -2.18 -27.37
CA PHE A 92 21.46 -1.57 -27.89
C PHE A 92 20.21 -2.01 -27.12
N THR A 93 20.12 -3.31 -26.80
CA THR A 93 19.04 -3.89 -25.98
C THR A 93 19.01 -3.30 -24.57
N ARG A 94 20.18 -3.03 -23.98
CA ARG A 94 20.27 -2.40 -22.66
C ARG A 94 19.83 -0.93 -22.71
N LEU A 95 20.21 -0.20 -23.77
CA LEU A 95 19.79 1.19 -23.99
C LEU A 95 18.27 1.29 -24.19
N LEU A 96 17.71 0.49 -25.11
CA LEU A 96 16.26 0.39 -25.32
C LEU A 96 15.54 -0.07 -24.05
N GLY A 97 16.10 -1.04 -23.32
CA GLY A 97 15.58 -1.50 -22.05
C GLY A 97 15.46 -0.37 -21.01
N GLY A 98 16.49 0.47 -20.90
CA GLY A 98 16.47 1.65 -20.04
C GLY A 98 15.43 2.68 -20.49
N LEU A 99 15.36 2.96 -21.79
CA LEU A 99 14.42 3.94 -22.36
C LEU A 99 12.95 3.50 -22.18
N LEU A 100 12.66 2.21 -22.31
CA LEU A 100 11.34 1.62 -22.13
C LEU A 100 10.99 1.34 -20.66
N GLY A 101 11.89 1.67 -19.71
CA GLY A 101 11.67 1.44 -18.28
C GLY A 101 11.59 -0.05 -17.88
N LEU A 102 12.20 -0.94 -18.67
CA LEU A 102 12.21 -2.38 -18.41
C LEU A 102 13.17 -2.69 -17.25
N LYS A 103 12.63 -3.08 -16.09
CA LYS A 103 13.44 -3.42 -14.90
C LYS A 103 14.10 -4.79 -15.01
N VAL A 104 13.41 -5.75 -15.62
CA VAL A 104 13.88 -7.15 -15.73
C VAL A 104 13.81 -7.65 -17.17
N GLY A 105 12.91 -7.10 -17.99
CA GLY A 105 12.70 -7.54 -19.38
C GLY A 105 13.92 -7.45 -20.29
N TYR A 106 14.83 -6.49 -20.06
CA TYR A 106 16.06 -6.36 -20.86
C TYR A 106 17.00 -7.58 -20.72
N LYS A 107 16.99 -8.29 -19.58
CA LYS A 107 17.77 -9.52 -19.39
C LYS A 107 17.22 -10.66 -20.24
N VAL A 108 15.89 -10.75 -20.32
CA VAL A 108 15.20 -11.73 -21.17
C VAL A 108 15.51 -11.47 -22.64
N ALA A 109 15.49 -10.20 -23.04
CA ALA A 109 15.85 -9.78 -24.39
C ALA A 109 17.30 -10.16 -24.75
N GLY A 110 18.25 -9.90 -23.85
CA GLY A 110 19.64 -10.30 -24.05
C GLY A 110 19.83 -11.82 -24.20
N ASN A 111 19.13 -12.61 -23.38
CA ASN A 111 19.15 -14.07 -23.51
C ASN A 111 18.58 -14.54 -24.86
N ILE A 112 17.57 -13.85 -25.39
CA ILE A 112 17.02 -14.16 -26.72
C ILE A 112 18.04 -13.91 -27.82
N ILE A 113 18.78 -12.80 -27.74
CA ILE A 113 19.80 -12.46 -28.73
C ILE A 113 20.92 -13.51 -28.72
N VAL A 114 21.43 -13.86 -27.54
CA VAL A 114 22.51 -14.85 -27.40
C VAL A 114 22.05 -16.23 -27.87
N MET A 115 20.88 -16.70 -27.43
CA MET A 115 20.38 -18.04 -27.81
C MET A 115 19.91 -18.12 -29.26
N GLY A 116 19.39 -17.02 -29.80
CA GLY A 116 18.98 -16.95 -31.20
C GLY A 116 20.18 -17.11 -32.13
N TRP A 117 21.24 -16.35 -31.86
CA TRP A 117 22.42 -16.34 -32.72
C TRP A 117 23.30 -17.59 -32.55
N ILE A 118 23.56 -18.02 -31.30
CA ILE A 118 24.50 -19.12 -31.02
C ILE A 118 23.85 -20.48 -31.27
N VAL A 119 22.58 -20.65 -30.92
CA VAL A 119 21.94 -21.97 -30.89
C VAL A 119 20.99 -22.17 -32.08
N HIS A 120 20.45 -21.10 -32.66
CA HIS A 120 19.40 -21.18 -33.69
C HIS A 120 19.71 -20.35 -34.94
N GLY A 121 20.98 -20.06 -35.22
CA GLY A 121 21.41 -19.12 -36.27
C GLY A 121 20.77 -19.35 -37.65
N ASP A 122 20.49 -20.61 -38.02
CA ASP A 122 19.90 -20.95 -39.32
C ASP A 122 18.36 -20.83 -39.37
N SER A 123 17.68 -20.74 -38.23
CA SER A 123 16.20 -20.73 -38.13
C SER A 123 15.66 -19.64 -37.20
N GLU A 124 16.46 -18.59 -36.99
CA GLU A 124 16.27 -17.57 -35.98
C GLU A 124 14.90 -16.88 -36.01
N THR A 125 14.34 -16.63 -37.20
CA THR A 125 13.02 -15.99 -37.38
C THR A 125 11.87 -16.91 -36.96
N SER A 126 11.94 -18.19 -37.31
CA SER A 126 10.94 -19.20 -36.94
C SER A 126 10.99 -19.47 -35.43
N TRP A 127 12.20 -19.65 -34.90
CA TRP A 127 12.44 -19.83 -33.48
C TRP A 127 11.96 -18.63 -32.64
N GLY A 128 12.29 -17.41 -33.04
CA GLY A 128 11.90 -16.19 -32.33
C GLY A 128 10.39 -16.06 -32.21
N THR A 129 9.67 -16.31 -33.31
CA THR A 129 8.19 -16.27 -33.34
C THR A 129 7.58 -17.34 -32.43
N LEU A 130 8.08 -18.57 -32.51
CA LEU A 130 7.57 -19.66 -31.67
C LEU A 130 7.87 -19.43 -30.19
N ARG A 131 9.01 -18.84 -29.86
CA ARG A 131 9.36 -18.43 -28.50
C ARG A 131 8.41 -17.35 -27.98
N LEU A 132 8.02 -16.38 -28.80
CA LEU A 132 7.01 -15.39 -28.41
C LEU A 132 5.67 -16.06 -28.11
N MET A 133 5.24 -17.00 -28.95
CA MET A 133 4.02 -17.77 -28.73
C MET A 133 4.05 -18.54 -27.40
N TRP A 134 5.12 -19.31 -27.14
CA TRP A 134 5.28 -20.04 -25.88
C TRP A 134 5.35 -19.11 -24.66
N THR A 135 5.96 -17.94 -24.81
CA THR A 135 6.02 -16.92 -23.75
C THR A 135 4.63 -16.35 -23.46
N ALA A 136 3.87 -16.00 -24.50
CA ALA A 136 2.50 -15.52 -24.36
C ALA A 136 1.61 -16.57 -23.68
N LEU A 137 1.68 -17.83 -24.13
CA LEU A 137 0.93 -18.93 -23.54
C LEU A 137 1.28 -19.15 -22.07
N GLY A 138 2.58 -19.13 -21.72
CA GLY A 138 3.03 -19.27 -20.34
C GLY A 138 2.56 -18.13 -19.43
N ILE A 139 2.51 -16.90 -19.94
CA ILE A 139 1.93 -15.76 -19.21
C ILE A 139 0.44 -15.99 -18.98
N VAL A 140 -0.32 -16.39 -20.00
CA VAL A 140 -1.77 -16.65 -19.88
C VAL A 140 -2.04 -17.74 -18.85
N ILE A 141 -1.32 -18.86 -18.90
CA ILE A 141 -1.46 -19.95 -17.92
C ILE A 141 -1.12 -19.47 -16.51
N SER A 142 -0.06 -18.67 -16.35
CA SER A 142 0.34 -18.13 -15.04
C SER A 142 -0.70 -17.19 -14.46
N LEU A 143 -1.26 -16.30 -15.28
CA LEU A 143 -2.31 -15.36 -14.86
C LEU A 143 -3.61 -16.11 -14.52
N TRP A 144 -3.97 -17.10 -15.33
CA TRP A 144 -5.12 -17.97 -15.07
C TRP A 144 -4.95 -18.73 -13.75
N ALA A 145 -3.80 -19.37 -13.55
CA ALA A 145 -3.49 -20.07 -12.32
C ALA A 145 -3.48 -19.11 -11.11
N SER A 146 -2.92 -17.91 -11.24
CA SER A 146 -2.89 -16.93 -10.17
C SER A 146 -4.29 -16.44 -9.76
N ARG A 147 -5.25 -16.41 -10.70
CA ARG A 147 -6.64 -15.99 -10.47
C ARG A 147 -7.53 -17.09 -9.90
N TRP A 148 -7.33 -18.34 -10.32
CA TRP A 148 -8.25 -19.46 -10.03
C TRP A 148 -7.69 -20.47 -9.04
N ILE A 149 -6.37 -20.69 -9.03
CA ILE A 149 -5.72 -21.66 -8.15
C ILE A 149 -5.19 -20.89 -6.93
N TRP A 150 -5.94 -20.95 -5.82
CA TRP A 150 -5.67 -20.21 -4.57
C TRP A 150 -5.39 -18.72 -4.81
N PRO A 151 -6.42 -17.92 -5.11
CA PRO A 151 -6.25 -16.48 -5.34
C PRO A 151 -5.55 -15.83 -4.14
N SER A 152 -4.58 -14.95 -4.45
CA SER A 152 -3.85 -14.24 -3.39
C SER A 152 -4.77 -13.21 -2.74
N PRO A 153 -4.93 -13.21 -1.40
CA PRO A 153 -5.74 -12.22 -0.71
C PRO A 153 -4.97 -10.91 -0.54
N THR A 154 -4.39 -10.35 -1.61
CA THR A 154 -3.51 -9.17 -1.54
C THR A 154 -4.24 -7.96 -0.96
N ILE A 155 -5.47 -7.73 -1.41
CA ILE A 155 -6.33 -6.64 -0.93
C ILE A 155 -6.70 -6.83 0.55
N ALA A 156 -7.16 -8.02 0.93
CA ALA A 156 -7.50 -8.32 2.32
C ALA A 156 -6.29 -8.22 3.27
N ASN A 157 -5.12 -8.68 2.82
CA ASN A 157 -3.87 -8.53 3.58
C ASN A 157 -3.48 -7.05 3.74
N LEU A 158 -3.64 -6.24 2.69
CA LEU A 158 -3.42 -4.80 2.76
C LEU A 158 -4.34 -4.14 3.80
N HIS A 159 -5.63 -4.48 3.81
CA HIS A 159 -6.58 -3.97 4.81
C HIS A 159 -6.20 -4.39 6.23
N GLN A 160 -5.78 -5.65 6.43
CA GLN A 160 -5.28 -6.12 7.73
C GLN A 160 -4.02 -5.38 8.20
N LEU A 161 -3.08 -5.12 7.29
CA LEU A 161 -1.88 -4.34 7.60
C LEU A 161 -2.23 -2.88 7.97
N GLN A 162 -3.18 -2.27 7.26
CA GLN A 162 -3.68 -0.93 7.56
C GLN A 162 -4.39 -0.88 8.91
N ALA A 163 -5.28 -1.83 9.19
CA ALA A 163 -5.94 -1.98 10.49
C ALA A 163 -4.91 -2.12 11.63
N GLY A 164 -3.89 -2.96 11.45
CA GLY A 164 -2.81 -3.11 12.42
C GLY A 164 -2.02 -1.83 12.68
N LEU A 165 -1.76 -1.02 11.64
CA LEU A 165 -1.09 0.28 11.82
C LEU A 165 -1.99 1.29 12.55
N LEU A 166 -3.29 1.36 12.23
CA LEU A 166 -4.24 2.23 12.92
C LEU A 166 -4.31 1.89 14.40
N LYS A 167 -4.40 0.59 14.74
CA LYS A 167 -4.35 0.11 16.12
C LYS A 167 -3.07 0.55 16.84
N ALA A 168 -1.91 0.41 16.19
CA ALA A 168 -0.63 0.81 16.77
C ALA A 168 -0.53 2.33 17.01
N ILE A 169 -1.20 3.15 16.19
CA ILE A 169 -1.33 4.60 16.40
C ILE A 169 -2.28 4.87 17.58
N ALA A 170 -3.46 4.22 17.60
CA ALA A 170 -4.45 4.35 18.65
C ALA A 170 -3.88 3.98 20.02
N ASP A 171 -3.15 2.87 20.13
CA ASP A 171 -2.50 2.45 21.37
C ASP A 171 -1.45 3.47 21.85
N GLY A 172 -0.71 4.08 20.91
CA GLY A 172 0.21 5.18 21.23
C GLY A 172 -0.52 6.40 21.79
N LEU A 173 -1.64 6.80 21.17
CA LEU A 173 -2.46 7.91 21.63
C LEU A 173 -3.16 7.63 22.96
N LYS A 174 -3.62 6.39 23.21
CA LYS A 174 -4.16 5.94 24.52
C LYS A 174 -3.14 6.16 25.63
N GLN A 175 -1.88 5.81 25.37
CA GLN A 175 -0.81 5.98 26.33
C GLN A 175 -0.53 7.47 26.63
N GLU A 176 -0.53 8.32 25.60
CA GLU A 176 -0.43 9.78 25.76
C GLU A 176 -1.58 10.38 26.58
N ALA A 177 -2.82 9.97 26.31
CA ALA A 177 -3.99 10.43 27.04
C ALA A 177 -3.93 10.03 28.53
N TRP A 178 -3.48 8.80 28.82
CA TRP A 178 -3.31 8.30 30.18
C TRP A 178 -2.23 9.09 30.93
N MET A 179 -1.10 9.40 30.28
CA MET A 179 -0.07 10.24 30.91
C MET A 179 -0.60 11.63 31.26
N LEU A 180 -1.42 12.23 30.38
CA LEU A 180 -1.97 13.58 30.60
C LEU A 180 -2.89 13.62 31.81
N THR A 181 -3.68 12.56 32.02
CA THR A 181 -4.52 12.43 33.23
C THR A 181 -3.69 12.10 34.47
N ALA A 182 -2.66 11.27 34.36
CA ALA A 182 -1.80 10.89 35.48
C ALA A 182 -0.77 11.98 35.88
N ALA A 183 -0.57 13.01 35.04
CA ALA A 183 0.44 14.06 35.21
C ALA A 183 1.86 13.53 35.51
N SER A 184 2.20 12.37 34.95
CA SER A 184 3.45 11.65 35.22
C SER A 184 4.46 11.81 34.07
N ASN A 185 5.71 12.12 34.41
CA ASN A 185 6.84 12.12 33.48
C ASN A 185 7.70 10.87 33.74
N ASP A 186 7.45 9.79 33.01
CA ASP A 186 8.27 8.58 33.09
C ASP A 186 9.36 8.55 31.99
N PRO A 187 10.66 8.66 32.33
CA PRO A 187 11.74 8.60 31.36
C PRO A 187 11.91 7.23 30.67
N ALA A 188 11.39 6.14 31.26
CA ALA A 188 11.38 4.82 30.59
C ALA A 188 10.45 4.82 29.37
N HIS A 189 9.42 5.66 29.39
CA HIS A 189 8.47 5.81 28.29
C HIS A 189 9.09 6.43 27.04
N VAL A 190 9.97 7.43 27.18
CA VAL A 190 10.62 8.10 26.03
C VAL A 190 11.45 7.09 25.21
N ARG A 191 12.10 6.13 25.86
CA ARG A 191 12.90 5.09 25.19
C ARG A 191 12.05 4.04 24.46
N THR A 192 10.94 3.59 25.05
CA THR A 192 10.06 2.61 24.41
C THR A 192 9.33 3.21 23.21
N THR A 193 8.95 4.49 23.28
CA THR A 193 8.37 5.26 22.17
C THR A 193 9.28 5.27 20.92
N GLY A 194 10.59 5.46 21.10
CA GLY A 194 11.53 5.51 19.97
C GLY A 194 11.62 4.20 19.17
N ASN A 195 11.49 3.05 19.83
CA ASN A 195 11.46 1.75 19.16
C ASN A 195 10.12 1.51 18.45
N HIS A 196 9.00 1.86 19.10
CA HIS A 196 7.67 1.77 18.48
C HIS A 196 7.55 2.66 17.24
N HIS A 197 8.20 3.84 17.26
CA HIS A 197 8.27 4.74 16.12
C HIS A 197 8.85 4.09 14.86
N ARG A 198 10.05 3.50 14.98
CA ARG A 198 10.71 2.83 13.84
C ARG A 198 9.84 1.72 13.25
N THR A 199 9.19 0.95 14.12
CA THR A 199 8.28 -0.12 13.71
C THR A 199 7.08 0.44 12.93
N ARG A 200 6.45 1.53 13.39
CA ARG A 200 5.32 2.15 12.67
C ARG A 200 5.71 2.71 11.30
N LEU A 201 6.88 3.35 11.18
CA LEU A 201 7.38 3.82 9.88
C LEU A 201 7.71 2.68 8.91
N GLN A 202 8.29 1.59 9.43
CA GLN A 202 8.53 0.39 8.65
C GLN A 202 7.21 -0.21 8.15
N GLN A 203 6.19 -0.31 9.03
CA GLN A 203 4.85 -0.77 8.65
C GLN A 203 4.23 0.11 7.57
N LEU A 204 4.32 1.44 7.70
CA LEU A 204 3.81 2.38 6.68
C LEU A 204 4.49 2.16 5.31
N THR A 205 5.80 1.94 5.32
CA THR A 205 6.57 1.67 4.09
C THR A 205 6.13 0.34 3.44
N VAL A 206 5.94 -0.71 4.25
CA VAL A 206 5.43 -2.01 3.78
C VAL A 206 4.03 -1.88 3.20
N ILE A 207 3.12 -1.12 3.84
CA ILE A 207 1.77 -0.85 3.34
C ILE A 207 1.82 -0.15 1.99
N ARG A 208 2.68 0.86 1.81
CA ARG A 208 2.83 1.58 0.54
C ARG A 208 3.31 0.67 -0.58
N GLN A 209 4.25 -0.23 -0.29
CA GLN A 209 4.72 -1.22 -1.26
C GLN A 209 3.60 -2.21 -1.64
N LYS A 210 2.86 -2.74 -0.65
CA LYS A 210 1.75 -3.67 -0.86
C LYS A 210 0.58 -3.03 -1.60
N ARG A 211 0.32 -1.74 -1.38
CA ARG A 211 -0.69 -0.96 -2.12
C ARG A 211 -0.38 -0.94 -3.62
N GLN A 212 0.86 -0.75 -4.03
CA GLN A 212 1.22 -0.78 -5.45
C GLN A 212 0.92 -2.13 -6.09
N GLU A 213 1.13 -3.23 -5.36
CA GLU A 213 0.78 -4.58 -5.82
C GLU A 213 -0.74 -4.75 -5.94
N ALA A 214 -1.51 -4.26 -4.95
CA ALA A 214 -2.97 -4.32 -4.94
C ALA A 214 -3.63 -3.43 -6.00
N GLN A 215 -3.06 -2.25 -6.29
CA GLN A 215 -3.56 -1.34 -7.34
C GLN A 215 -3.52 -1.98 -8.73
N MET A 216 -2.52 -2.82 -9.01
CA MET A 216 -2.45 -3.57 -10.27
C MET A 216 -3.58 -4.60 -10.41
N GLU A 217 -4.15 -5.07 -9.29
CA GLU A 217 -5.30 -5.99 -9.29
C GLU A 217 -6.62 -5.24 -9.58
N LEU A 218 -6.69 -3.92 -9.35
CA LEU A 218 -7.86 -3.08 -9.63
C LEU A 218 -8.02 -2.71 -11.12
N GLY A 219 -7.05 -3.06 -11.97
CA GLY A 219 -7.13 -2.91 -13.43
C GLY A 219 -6.62 -1.56 -13.95
N LEU A 220 -7.19 -1.12 -15.09
CA LEU A 220 -6.64 -0.06 -15.94
C LEU A 220 -6.71 1.36 -15.34
N ASN A 221 -7.54 1.60 -14.32
CA ASN A 221 -7.70 2.92 -13.69
C ASN A 221 -7.87 2.79 -12.15
N PRO A 222 -6.80 2.45 -11.41
CA PRO A 222 -6.88 2.25 -9.96
C PRO A 222 -7.25 3.54 -9.20
N GLU A 223 -6.93 4.71 -9.73
CA GLU A 223 -7.20 6.01 -9.09
C GLU A 223 -8.69 6.40 -9.07
N ARG A 224 -9.46 5.89 -10.03
CA ARG A 224 -10.92 6.11 -10.08
C ARG A 224 -11.69 5.05 -9.29
N HIS A 225 -11.01 4.00 -8.84
CA HIS A 225 -11.63 2.94 -8.06
C HIS A 225 -11.85 3.42 -6.62
N PRO A 226 -13.03 3.19 -6.01
CA PRO A 226 -13.34 3.67 -4.65
C PRO A 226 -12.33 3.14 -3.61
N LEU A 227 -11.89 1.90 -3.73
CA LEU A 227 -10.82 1.35 -2.88
C LEU A 227 -9.49 2.08 -3.04
N GLY A 228 -9.15 2.53 -4.25
CA GLY A 228 -7.93 3.29 -4.50
C GLY A 228 -7.94 4.64 -3.78
N GLN A 229 -9.09 5.32 -3.79
CA GLN A 229 -9.30 6.59 -3.06
C GLN A 229 -9.28 6.37 -1.54
N LEU A 230 -9.94 5.33 -1.04
CA LEU A 230 -9.87 4.94 0.37
C LEU A 230 -8.41 4.72 0.80
N TRP A 231 -7.62 4.00 0.01
CA TRP A 231 -6.22 3.73 0.34
C TRP A 231 -5.32 4.97 0.31
N SER A 232 -5.61 5.98 -0.52
CA SER A 232 -4.85 7.23 -0.52
C SER A 232 -5.18 8.07 0.72
N GLN A 233 -6.46 8.14 1.10
CA GLN A 233 -6.91 8.82 2.31
C GLN A 233 -6.39 8.14 3.58
N LEU A 234 -6.41 6.80 3.64
CA LEU A 234 -5.83 6.05 4.76
C LEU A 234 -4.31 6.23 4.88
N ASP A 235 -3.58 6.29 3.76
CA ASP A 235 -2.14 6.55 3.79
C ASP A 235 -1.82 7.96 4.28
N TRP A 236 -2.59 8.96 3.84
CA TRP A 236 -2.50 10.32 4.38
C TRP A 236 -2.76 10.32 5.90
N LEU A 237 -3.86 9.69 6.35
CA LEU A 237 -4.21 9.62 7.77
C LEU A 237 -3.14 8.91 8.59
N CYS A 238 -2.67 7.74 8.16
CA CYS A 238 -1.64 6.99 8.86
C CYS A 238 -0.34 7.79 8.91
N SER A 239 0.04 8.48 7.83
CA SER A 239 1.24 9.32 7.81
C SER A 239 1.13 10.48 8.80
N GLN A 240 -0.01 11.18 8.83
CA GLN A 240 -0.23 12.29 9.75
C GLN A 240 -0.36 11.82 11.20
N GLY A 241 -1.12 10.75 11.44
CA GLY A 241 -1.33 10.17 12.77
C GLY A 241 -0.04 9.62 13.38
N VAL A 242 0.82 9.00 12.58
CA VAL A 242 2.16 8.61 13.03
C VAL A 242 2.96 9.84 13.45
N THR A 243 3.04 10.88 12.62
CA THR A 243 3.77 12.13 12.92
C THR A 243 3.26 12.78 14.20
N VAL A 244 1.94 12.92 14.37
CA VAL A 244 1.36 13.54 15.56
C VAL A 244 1.60 12.69 16.80
N SER A 245 1.39 11.37 16.74
CA SER A 245 1.66 10.47 17.86
C SER A 245 3.13 10.55 18.32
N ILE A 246 4.07 10.67 17.39
CA ILE A 246 5.50 10.86 17.70
C ILE A 246 5.74 12.23 18.33
N GLY A 247 5.15 13.28 17.74
CA GLY A 247 5.29 14.65 18.23
C GLY A 247 4.83 14.77 19.68
N LEU A 248 3.66 14.22 19.99
CA LEU A 248 3.10 14.23 21.35
C LEU A 248 3.98 13.48 22.34
N ALA A 249 4.46 12.29 21.96
CA ALA A 249 5.26 11.44 22.83
C ALA A 249 6.67 11.96 23.10
N ASN A 250 7.18 12.86 22.25
CA ASN A 250 8.48 13.51 22.46
C ASN A 250 8.37 14.85 23.20
N LEU A 251 7.16 15.36 23.45
CA LEU A 251 6.98 16.62 24.17
C LEU A 251 7.04 16.37 25.69
N PRO A 252 8.01 16.96 26.40
CA PRO A 252 8.08 16.83 27.86
C PRO A 252 6.83 17.42 28.51
N MET A 253 6.31 16.80 29.59
CA MET A 253 5.21 17.42 30.33
C MET A 253 5.71 18.54 31.24
N VAL A 254 5.02 19.68 31.16
CA VAL A 254 5.07 20.69 32.20
C VAL A 254 4.31 20.16 33.42
N LYS A 255 4.92 20.23 34.61
CA LYS A 255 4.27 19.85 35.86
C LYS A 255 2.95 20.63 36.02
N ALA A 256 1.85 19.92 36.18
CA ALA A 256 0.52 20.52 36.32
C ALA A 256 0.30 21.02 37.76
N THR A 257 1.08 22.01 38.21
CA THR A 257 0.94 22.62 39.53
C THR A 257 -0.29 23.53 39.63
N HIS A 258 -0.67 24.19 38.54
CA HIS A 258 -1.80 25.12 38.49
C HIS A 258 -3.07 24.47 37.95
N GLU A 259 -4.20 24.79 38.57
CA GLU A 259 -5.53 24.27 38.20
C GLU A 259 -5.94 24.54 36.72
N PRO A 260 -5.63 25.70 36.11
CA PRO A 260 -5.90 25.94 34.69
C PRO A 260 -5.16 24.96 33.75
N ILE A 261 -3.93 24.58 34.10
CA ILE A 261 -3.12 23.64 33.30
C ILE A 261 -3.69 22.22 33.43
N LYS A 262 -4.13 21.83 34.64
CA LYS A 262 -4.79 20.53 34.86
C LYS A 262 -6.06 20.41 34.01
N ARG A 263 -6.90 21.44 34.00
CA ARG A 263 -8.13 21.48 33.18
C ARG A 263 -7.81 21.41 31.69
N LEU A 264 -6.77 22.12 31.23
CA LEU A 264 -6.32 22.02 29.85
C LEU A 264 -5.88 20.58 29.51
N TYR A 265 -5.05 19.96 30.33
CA TYR A 265 -4.57 18.59 30.09
C TYR A 265 -5.68 17.55 30.12
N GLN A 266 -6.68 17.71 31.00
CA GLN A 266 -7.89 16.88 30.98
C GLN A 266 -8.65 17.02 29.66
N GLN A 267 -8.87 18.25 29.18
CA GLN A 267 -9.55 18.46 27.90
C GLN A 267 -8.73 17.93 26.71
N GLN A 268 -7.41 18.11 26.73
CA GLN A 268 -6.50 17.52 25.74
C GLN A 268 -6.60 15.99 25.73
N ALA A 269 -6.65 15.35 26.90
CA ALA A 269 -6.83 13.91 27.01
C ALA A 269 -8.18 13.46 26.43
N HIS A 270 -9.27 14.21 26.64
CA HIS A 270 -10.58 13.91 26.06
C HIS A 270 -10.59 13.99 24.53
N VAL A 271 -9.91 14.97 23.93
CA VAL A 271 -9.76 15.04 22.46
C VAL A 271 -8.98 13.84 21.94
N ILE A 272 -7.87 13.48 22.59
CA ILE A 272 -7.07 12.31 22.20
C ILE A 272 -7.89 11.02 22.33
N GLN A 273 -8.67 10.85 23.40
CA GLN A 273 -9.57 9.71 23.57
C GLN A 273 -10.65 9.65 22.47
N SER A 274 -11.23 10.78 22.09
CA SER A 274 -12.20 10.83 20.99
C SER A 274 -11.58 10.43 19.65
N MET A 275 -10.32 10.82 19.40
CA MET A 275 -9.58 10.40 18.21
C MET A 275 -9.26 8.90 18.25
N VAL A 276 -8.91 8.37 19.42
CA VAL A 276 -8.71 6.94 19.63
C VAL A 276 -9.96 6.14 19.30
N GLU A 277 -11.13 6.56 19.78
CA GLU A 277 -12.41 5.90 19.47
C GLU A 277 -12.71 5.90 17.97
N LEU A 278 -12.38 7.00 17.28
CA LEU A 278 -12.51 7.11 15.83
C LEU A 278 -11.58 6.12 15.11
N LEU A 279 -10.32 6.02 15.53
CA LEU A 279 -9.34 5.08 14.96
C LEU A 279 -9.71 3.62 15.23
N ASP A 280 -10.20 3.29 16.43
CA ASP A 280 -10.65 1.94 16.78
C ASP A 280 -11.86 1.52 15.93
N LYS A 281 -12.83 2.42 15.69
CA LYS A 281 -13.95 2.15 14.77
C LYS A 281 -13.48 1.94 13.33
N LEU A 282 -12.54 2.77 12.86
CA LEU A 282 -11.97 2.65 11.51
C LEU A 282 -11.21 1.33 11.33
N GLU A 283 -10.47 0.91 12.36
CA GLU A 283 -9.76 -0.37 12.40
C GLU A 283 -10.72 -1.56 12.27
N GLN A 284 -11.82 -1.55 13.02
CA GLN A 284 -12.85 -2.59 12.96
C GLN A 284 -13.50 -2.68 11.57
N GLU A 285 -13.86 -1.54 10.96
CA GLU A 285 -14.44 -1.52 9.61
C GLU A 285 -13.45 -2.08 8.55
N LEU A 286 -12.15 -1.77 8.67
CA LEU A 286 -11.13 -2.31 7.78
C LEU A 286 -10.85 -3.80 7.99
N ALA A 287 -10.86 -4.26 9.24
CA ALA A 287 -10.73 -5.68 9.56
C ALA A 287 -11.91 -6.50 9.00
N ASN A 288 -13.12 -5.93 9.03
CA ASN A 288 -14.33 -6.54 8.47
C ASN A 288 -14.29 -6.63 6.94
N LEU A 289 -13.77 -5.61 6.26
CA LEU A 289 -13.51 -5.64 4.81
C LEU A 289 -12.51 -6.73 4.42
N GLY A 290 -11.43 -6.90 5.21
CA GLY A 290 -10.43 -7.93 4.96
C GLY A 290 -10.93 -9.37 5.17
N SER A 291 -12.02 -9.56 5.92
CA SER A 291 -12.56 -10.88 6.26
C SER A 291 -13.48 -11.47 5.17
N GLY A 292 -13.68 -10.77 4.05
CA GLY A 292 -14.46 -11.26 2.90
C GLY A 292 -15.99 -11.24 3.08
N ASN A 293 -16.47 -10.93 4.28
CA ASN A 293 -17.90 -10.91 4.61
C ASN A 293 -18.62 -9.64 4.14
N HIS A 294 -17.91 -8.51 3.95
CA HIS A 294 -18.49 -7.25 3.50
C HIS A 294 -17.67 -6.66 2.36
N HIS A 295 -18.37 -6.21 1.30
CA HIS A 295 -17.75 -5.65 0.10
C HIS A 295 -17.68 -4.11 0.13
N ASP A 296 -18.43 -3.47 1.03
CA ASP A 296 -18.56 -2.02 1.09
C ASP A 296 -18.09 -1.46 2.43
N PHE A 297 -17.22 -0.45 2.36
CA PHE A 297 -16.78 0.33 3.51
C PHE A 297 -17.92 1.23 4.00
N ARG A 298 -18.37 1.05 5.26
CA ARG A 298 -19.49 1.82 5.83
C ARG A 298 -19.01 3.08 6.54
N ALA A 299 -18.77 4.12 5.75
CA ALA A 299 -18.30 5.40 6.27
C ALA A 299 -19.30 6.08 7.24
N ASP A 300 -20.61 5.83 7.11
CA ASP A 300 -21.64 6.45 7.96
C ASP A 300 -21.48 6.13 9.45
N GLY A 301 -20.93 4.95 9.79
CA GLY A 301 -20.67 4.55 11.18
C GLY A 301 -19.63 5.41 11.90
N LEU A 302 -18.79 6.12 11.15
CA LEU A 302 -17.74 7.00 11.68
C LEU A 302 -18.26 8.40 12.04
N ARG A 303 -19.38 8.84 11.45
CA ARG A 303 -19.91 10.20 11.61
C ARG A 303 -20.12 10.61 13.07
N PRO A 304 -20.71 9.78 13.96
CA PRO A 304 -20.87 10.16 15.36
C PRO A 304 -19.53 10.38 16.09
N ALA A 305 -18.50 9.58 15.76
CA ALA A 305 -17.18 9.72 16.37
C ALA A 305 -16.46 10.99 15.89
N ILE A 306 -16.58 11.33 14.60
CA ILE A 306 -16.05 12.58 14.04
C ILE A 306 -16.71 13.80 14.71
N GLN A 307 -18.04 13.79 14.83
CA GLN A 307 -18.77 14.88 15.50
C GLN A 307 -18.39 15.03 16.97
N ASN A 308 -18.12 13.91 17.66
CA ASN A 308 -17.65 13.94 19.04
C ASN A 308 -16.25 14.57 19.14
N LEU A 309 -15.32 14.17 18.25
CA LEU A 309 -13.98 14.74 18.18
C LEU A 309 -14.01 16.25 17.94
N GLN A 310 -14.83 16.72 17.00
CA GLN A 310 -15.02 18.16 16.73
C GLN A 310 -15.56 18.90 17.95
N ARG A 311 -16.56 18.34 18.64
CA ARG A 311 -17.15 18.93 19.84
C ARG A 311 -16.11 19.08 20.95
N GLU A 312 -15.32 18.03 21.22
CA GLU A 312 -14.27 18.12 22.23
C GLU A 312 -13.14 19.08 21.82
N GLY A 313 -12.87 19.20 20.52
CA GLY A 313 -11.95 20.18 19.95
C GLY A 313 -12.37 21.63 20.22
N THR A 314 -13.63 21.98 19.93
CA THR A 314 -14.14 23.35 20.15
C THR A 314 -14.11 23.81 21.62
N ARG A 315 -14.08 22.87 22.57
CA ARG A 315 -13.96 23.19 24.01
C ARG A 315 -12.54 23.55 24.44
N LEU A 316 -11.55 23.36 23.56
CA LEU A 316 -10.14 23.53 23.87
C LEU A 316 -9.68 24.99 23.67
N ASP A 317 -10.19 25.67 22.63
CA ASP A 317 -9.93 27.08 22.33
C ASP A 317 -10.14 28.07 23.50
N PRO A 318 -11.27 28.03 24.25
CA PRO A 318 -11.47 28.96 25.36
C PRO A 318 -10.48 28.72 26.51
N LEU A 319 -10.00 27.49 26.71
CA LEU A 319 -9.04 27.15 27.77
C LEU A 319 -7.64 27.70 27.47
N LEU A 320 -7.20 27.66 26.20
CA LEU A 320 -5.95 28.26 25.75
C LEU A 320 -5.97 29.79 25.82
N THR A 321 -7.09 30.38 25.39
CA THR A 321 -7.27 31.84 25.45
C THR A 321 -7.20 32.31 26.91
N GLY A 322 -7.80 31.56 27.83
CA GLY A 322 -7.73 31.82 29.27
C GLY A 322 -6.30 31.78 29.83
N LEU A 323 -5.44 30.87 29.36
CA LEU A 323 -4.03 30.79 29.78
C LEU A 323 -3.15 31.94 29.25
N SER A 324 -3.59 32.64 28.20
CA SER A 324 -2.86 33.76 27.60
C SER A 324 -3.18 35.12 28.25
N THR A 325 -4.12 35.15 29.20
CA THR A 325 -4.51 36.36 29.96
C THR A 325 -3.54 36.62 31.14
N PRO A 326 -3.42 37.87 31.64
CA PRO A 326 -2.38 38.26 32.61
C PRO A 326 -2.32 37.46 33.92
N SER A 327 -3.37 36.73 34.31
CA SER A 327 -3.31 35.80 35.46
C SER A 327 -2.48 34.52 35.20
N GLY A 328 -2.01 34.29 33.97
CA GLY A 328 -1.13 33.17 33.58
C GLY A 328 0.37 33.49 33.59
N GLN A 329 0.79 34.69 34.03
CA GLN A 329 2.19 35.16 33.99
C GLN A 329 3.18 34.38 34.87
N ASP A 330 2.72 33.46 35.72
CA ASP A 330 3.59 32.62 36.57
C ASP A 330 4.26 31.45 35.82
N LEU A 331 3.94 31.23 34.54
CA LEU A 331 4.50 30.15 33.72
C LEU A 331 5.81 30.56 33.04
N ALA A 332 6.84 29.73 33.19
CA ALA A 332 8.09 29.90 32.45
C ALA A 332 7.82 29.92 30.92
N PRO A 333 8.47 30.79 30.13
CA PRO A 333 8.25 30.88 28.68
C PRO A 333 8.45 29.56 27.92
N SER A 334 9.36 28.71 28.40
CA SER A 334 9.60 27.37 27.85
C SER A 334 8.42 26.42 28.07
N ALA A 335 7.76 26.50 29.23
CA ALA A 335 6.57 25.71 29.54
C ALA A 335 5.36 26.13 28.70
N LEU A 336 5.15 27.44 28.55
CA LEU A 336 4.10 27.98 27.69
C LEU A 336 4.29 27.52 26.24
N ARG A 337 5.53 27.56 25.72
CA ARG A 337 5.85 27.06 24.38
C ARG A 337 5.53 25.58 24.20
N GLN A 338 5.82 24.75 25.21
CA GLN A 338 5.50 23.31 25.17
C GLN A 338 4.00 23.05 25.15
N VAL A 339 3.22 23.80 25.94
CA VAL A 339 1.76 23.71 25.97
C VAL A 339 1.16 24.10 24.62
N ILE A 340 1.64 25.19 24.02
CA ILE A 340 1.20 25.65 22.69
C ILE A 340 1.55 24.62 21.61
N LEU A 341 2.76 24.08 21.61
CA LEU A 341 3.18 23.05 20.66
C LEU A 341 2.35 21.76 20.78
N ARG A 342 2.09 21.31 22.01
CA ARG A 342 1.21 20.16 22.27
C ARG A 342 -0.19 20.42 21.74
N ASN A 343 -0.70 21.64 21.95
CA ASN A 343 -2.00 22.00 21.45
C ASN A 343 -2.09 22.00 19.92
N ALA A 344 -1.11 22.58 19.23
CA ALA A 344 -1.07 22.57 17.77
C ALA A 344 -1.05 21.13 17.19
N LEU A 345 -0.39 20.19 17.87
CA LEU A 345 -0.42 18.78 17.49
C LEU A 345 -1.79 18.13 17.73
N ILE A 346 -2.52 18.52 18.78
CA ILE A 346 -3.88 18.04 19.06
C ILE A 346 -4.87 18.62 18.06
N GLU A 347 -4.74 19.90 17.69
CA GLU A 347 -5.51 20.50 16.60
C GLU A 347 -5.30 19.74 15.29
N GLN A 348 -4.07 19.30 15.01
CA GLN A 348 -3.81 18.45 13.85
C GLN A 348 -4.58 17.12 13.91
N LEU A 349 -4.85 16.53 15.09
CA LEU A 349 -5.72 15.35 15.20
C LEU A 349 -7.16 15.66 14.78
N ILE A 350 -7.66 16.84 15.12
CA ILE A 350 -9.01 17.29 14.73
C ILE A 350 -9.07 17.43 13.20
N VAL A 351 -8.06 18.08 12.60
CA VAL A 351 -7.94 18.21 11.13
C VAL A 351 -7.88 16.84 10.44
N ILE A 352 -7.17 15.86 11.02
CA ILE A 352 -7.16 14.48 10.51
C ILE A 352 -8.58 13.87 10.56
N GLY A 353 -9.32 14.09 11.65
CA GLY A 353 -10.72 13.66 11.79
C GLY A 353 -11.66 14.31 10.75
N ASP A 354 -11.45 15.59 10.43
CA ASP A 354 -12.21 16.27 9.37
C ASP A 354 -11.89 15.71 7.98
N GLY A 355 -10.63 15.33 7.75
CA GLY A 355 -10.22 14.58 6.56
C GLY A 355 -11.03 13.28 6.40
N LEU A 356 -11.30 12.56 7.49
CA LEU A 356 -12.18 11.39 7.49
C LEU A 356 -13.66 11.73 7.24
N ALA A 357 -14.13 12.95 7.56
CA ALA A 357 -15.50 13.35 7.25
C ALA A 357 -15.75 13.34 5.73
N THR A 358 -14.73 13.66 4.93
CA THR A 358 -14.79 13.62 3.46
C THR A 358 -15.00 12.21 2.90
N LEU A 359 -14.53 11.17 3.61
CA LEU A 359 -14.83 9.77 3.30
C LEU A 359 -16.31 9.44 3.52
N THR A 360 -16.95 10.06 4.51
CA THR A 360 -18.37 9.84 4.79
C THR A 360 -19.30 10.56 3.81
N SER A 361 -18.87 11.68 3.23
CA SER A 361 -19.68 12.46 2.29
C SER A 361 -19.56 11.99 0.84
N SER A 362 -18.46 11.30 0.50
CA SER A 362 -18.20 10.74 -0.84
C SER A 362 -18.74 9.32 -1.04
N SER A 363 -19.39 8.73 -0.04
CA SER A 363 -19.97 7.39 -0.17
C SER A 363 -21.09 7.35 -1.23
N PRO A 364 -21.03 6.42 -2.21
CA PRO A 364 -21.96 6.36 -3.35
C PRO A 364 -23.43 6.08 -2.97
N GLY A 365 -23.71 5.73 -1.72
CA GLY A 365 -25.09 5.56 -1.22
C GLY A 365 -25.89 6.86 -1.15
N THR A 366 -25.22 8.01 -0.99
CA THR A 366 -25.86 9.32 -0.82
C THR A 366 -26.26 9.99 -2.14
N GLU A 367 -25.61 9.64 -3.25
CA GLU A 367 -26.00 10.12 -4.58
C GLU A 367 -27.24 9.39 -5.13
N ARG A 368 -27.41 8.10 -4.82
CA ARG A 368 -28.59 7.33 -5.23
C ARG A 368 -29.89 7.87 -4.61
N THR A 369 -29.84 8.30 -3.35
CA THR A 369 -30.99 8.91 -2.67
C THR A 369 -31.27 10.35 -3.12
N ARG A 370 -30.23 11.14 -3.46
CA ARG A 370 -30.43 12.46 -4.09
C ARG A 370 -31.00 12.38 -5.51
N GLY A 371 -30.58 11.41 -6.33
CA GLY A 371 -31.09 11.21 -7.68
C GLY A 371 -32.56 10.75 -7.71
N LEU A 372 -32.98 9.94 -6.73
CA LEU A 372 -34.38 9.53 -6.59
C LEU A 372 -35.26 10.65 -6.02
N ALA A 373 -34.74 11.47 -5.09
CA ALA A 373 -35.47 12.61 -4.54
C ALA A 373 -35.62 13.78 -5.54
N SER A 374 -34.68 13.98 -6.46
CA SER A 374 -34.83 15.01 -7.51
C SER A 374 -35.78 14.57 -8.62
N ARG A 375 -35.82 13.26 -8.95
CA ARG A 375 -36.73 12.69 -9.95
C ARG A 375 -38.19 12.58 -9.48
N ALA A 376 -38.44 12.57 -8.17
CA ALA A 376 -39.78 12.64 -7.58
C ALA A 376 -40.37 14.07 -7.55
N LYS A 377 -39.55 15.12 -7.71
CA LYS A 377 -40.02 16.52 -7.75
C LYS A 377 -40.31 17.06 -9.15
N SER A 378 -40.03 16.27 -10.19
CA SER A 378 -40.36 16.59 -11.58
C SER A 378 -41.39 15.58 -12.13
N GLY A 379 -42.58 15.56 -11.55
CA GLY A 379 -43.76 14.94 -12.16
C GLY A 379 -44.50 15.98 -13.02
N PRO A 380 -45.02 15.63 -14.20
CA PRO A 380 -45.53 16.58 -15.17
C PRO A 380 -46.83 17.24 -14.67
N ARG A 381 -46.91 18.55 -14.80
CA ARG A 381 -48.17 19.29 -14.92
C ARG A 381 -48.38 19.67 -16.37
#